data_AF-A0A4S4A4W3-F1
#
_entry.id   AF-A0A4S4A4W3-F1
#
_cell.length_a   1.000
_cell.length_b   1.000
_cell.length_c   1.000
_cell.angle_alpha   90.00
_cell.angle_beta   90.00
_cell.angle_gamma   90.00
#
_symmetry.space_group_name_H-M   'P 1'
#
loop_
_entity.id
_entity.type
_entity.pdbx_description
1 polymer ?
#
loop_
_entity_poly.entity_id
_entity_poly.type
_entity_poly.pdbx_seq_one_letter_code
_entity_poly.pdbx_strand_id
1 'polypeptide(L)'
;MKLNKLTGIAVLALFATVIGCQSDDTNGVNPNGDADKVILNSDINTLNQRISYSNSGVLDLVNGEGKMAAAAANDFPLALVAEVNPPSYNGKTLKATHVDINGVYAYVSYNTEGDTYLGAIDVINISKPNNPQLVVQAIFPNSDINAISYNDGFLYIAGASGVNANSGISPAFVAKMPLQNGLLTNNYAATSILGNVTMDIFANSSKYFAVSGNNGELVRYNKSNNTFEASIPVSDLRALGSTNNKIVVLSGTQGVKVYDQNSFALQTSFATSQDVAEAKRTIDFSDSRILVSEGYNGLGVYNLSNGTKTQTIAVPTNVAGASTQDIVTNAVSVNNNKAFVANGAAGLYIYNTSGSLALLGSLGLNASTPNGSANYVKSSGDYIFVANGNGGLKIIKMMAAPVSSIDCTSFPAYPGDQWLNVNSGQNLQYQGSAAVQGVNVNANLTFCGSMSVSQGLNINSGGVFYMKGSLAQGQANNPYQSLNINANAKLKVEGSVVIYGNLVLNSGATLEFVGTGSSITIHGTVTKGNNVTITGTYTDTNNKLN
;
A
#
# COMPACT_ATOMS: atom_id res chain seq x y z
N MET A 1 -20.88 -42.25 56.07
CA MET A 1 -21.28 -40.88 56.44
C MET A 1 -20.10 -39.96 56.17
N LYS A 2 -20.25 -39.04 55.19
CA LYS A 2 -19.41 -37.86 54.82
C LYS A 2 -17.96 -38.19 54.37
N LEU A 3 -17.52 -38.03 53.12
CA LEU A 3 -17.60 -36.96 52.09
C LEU A 3 -17.01 -35.60 52.51
N ASN A 4 -15.86 -35.23 51.93
CA ASN A 4 -15.53 -33.95 51.26
C ASN A 4 -14.02 -33.92 50.95
N LYS A 5 -13.58 -33.94 49.69
CA LYS A 5 -13.54 -32.88 48.65
C LYS A 5 -12.48 -31.79 48.89
N LEU A 6 -11.51 -31.81 47.96
CA LEU A 6 -10.71 -30.74 47.38
C LEU A 6 -11.07 -29.30 47.77
N THR A 7 -10.04 -28.49 48.01
CA THR A 7 -9.82 -27.21 47.33
C THR A 7 -8.38 -26.75 47.59
N GLY A 8 -7.50 -26.99 46.62
CA GLY A 8 -6.15 -26.42 46.58
C GLY A 8 -6.22 -25.04 45.95
N ILE A 9 -5.79 -24.06 46.73
CA ILE A 9 -5.69 -22.63 46.42
C ILE A 9 -4.60 -22.43 45.37
N ALA A 10 -4.93 -21.85 44.21
CA ALA A 10 -3.94 -21.25 43.32
C ALA A 10 -3.95 -19.74 43.56
N VAL A 11 -2.94 -19.26 44.29
CA VAL A 11 -2.66 -17.84 44.51
C VAL A 11 -2.19 -17.25 43.18
N LEU A 12 -2.96 -16.32 42.63
CA LEU A 12 -2.54 -15.43 41.55
C LEU A 12 -1.57 -14.40 42.16
N ALA A 13 -0.26 -14.58 41.94
CA ALA A 13 0.74 -13.63 42.39
C ALA A 13 0.73 -12.40 41.47
N LEU A 14 0.05 -11.36 41.93
CA LEU A 14 0.10 -10.00 41.39
C LEU A 14 1.45 -9.39 41.80
N PHE A 15 2.43 -9.35 40.89
CA PHE A 15 3.65 -8.58 41.11
C PHE A 15 3.38 -7.10 40.79
N ALA A 16 2.92 -6.36 41.79
CA ALA A 16 3.00 -4.91 41.82
C ALA A 16 4.40 -4.52 42.34
N THR A 17 5.34 -4.24 41.44
CA THR A 17 6.57 -3.55 41.81
C THR A 17 6.35 -2.05 41.68
N VAL A 18 6.16 -1.41 42.83
CA VAL A 18 6.30 0.04 42.97
C VAL A 18 7.80 0.32 43.05
N ILE A 19 8.40 0.71 41.92
CA ILE A 19 9.72 1.33 41.91
C ILE A 19 9.49 2.79 41.55
N GLY A 20 9.64 3.66 42.55
CA GLY A 20 9.83 5.07 42.32
C GLY A 20 11.18 5.28 41.64
N CYS A 21 11.15 5.66 40.37
CA CYS A 21 12.28 6.31 39.73
C CYS A 21 12.00 7.81 39.72
N GLN A 22 12.78 8.58 40.48
CA GLN A 22 13.05 9.97 40.14
C GLN A 22 13.69 9.97 38.75
N SER A 23 13.04 10.60 37.78
CA SER A 23 13.64 10.88 36.49
C SER A 23 14.58 12.08 36.64
N ASP A 24 15.87 11.81 36.85
CA ASP A 24 16.92 12.77 36.53
C ASP A 24 17.17 12.75 35.01
N ASP A 25 16.21 13.27 34.25
CA ASP A 25 16.37 13.56 32.83
C ASP A 25 16.66 15.05 32.63
N THR A 26 17.85 15.48 33.05
CA THR A 26 18.47 16.70 32.55
C THR A 26 19.50 16.31 31.49
N ASN A 27 19.05 15.91 30.30
CA ASN A 27 19.90 15.88 29.11
C ASN A 27 19.03 16.04 27.85
N GLY A 28 19.04 17.26 27.30
CA GLY A 28 18.50 17.54 25.97
C GLY A 28 17.46 18.67 25.85
N VAL A 29 17.37 19.59 26.81
CA VAL A 29 16.66 20.85 26.56
C VAL A 29 17.56 21.70 25.66
N ASN A 30 17.23 21.78 24.37
CA ASN A 30 17.77 22.82 23.51
C ASN A 30 17.31 24.17 24.10
N PRO A 31 18.21 25.06 24.56
CA PRO A 31 17.82 26.27 25.30
C PRO A 31 17.19 27.36 24.44
N ASN A 32 17.11 27.13 23.12
CA ASN A 32 16.42 28.01 22.19
C ASN A 32 15.06 27.37 21.90
N GLY A 33 13.97 28.16 21.91
CA GLY A 33 12.59 27.71 21.69
C GLY A 33 12.27 27.12 20.30
N ASP A 34 13.06 26.14 19.85
CA ASP A 34 13.04 25.43 18.57
C ASP A 34 12.38 24.03 18.68
N ALA A 35 11.79 23.69 19.83
CA ALA A 35 11.22 22.36 20.08
C ALA A 35 10.04 22.02 19.13
N ASP A 36 9.30 23.01 18.65
CA ASP A 36 8.15 22.82 17.75
C ASP A 36 8.52 22.90 16.26
N LYS A 37 9.82 22.95 15.94
CA LYS A 37 10.26 23.16 14.56
C LYS A 37 10.28 21.85 13.79
N VAL A 38 9.49 21.81 12.71
CA VAL A 38 9.58 20.76 11.69
C VAL A 38 10.96 20.78 11.06
N ILE A 39 11.62 19.62 11.03
CA ILE A 39 12.95 19.46 10.45
C ILE A 39 12.78 18.94 9.03
N LEU A 40 13.07 19.78 8.04
CA LEU A 40 13.04 19.39 6.64
C LEU A 40 14.37 18.81 6.18
N ASN A 41 14.31 17.73 5.44
CA ASN A 41 15.42 17.19 4.67
C ASN A 41 15.00 17.07 3.20
N SER A 42 15.78 17.65 2.30
CA SER A 42 15.60 17.58 0.85
C SER A 42 16.85 17.07 0.13
N ASP A 43 17.83 16.52 0.86
CA ASP A 43 18.96 15.83 0.26
C ASP A 43 18.50 14.48 -0.30
N ILE A 44 18.14 14.50 -1.58
CA ILE A 44 17.69 13.34 -2.35
C ILE A 44 18.69 12.18 -2.23
N ASN A 45 20.01 12.42 -2.21
CA ASN A 45 20.98 11.32 -2.15
C ASN A 45 20.89 10.57 -0.83
N THR A 46 20.85 11.30 0.29
CA THR A 46 20.69 10.72 1.63
C THR A 46 19.32 10.04 1.76
N LEU A 47 18.25 10.70 1.33
CA LEU A 47 16.89 10.17 1.42
C LEU A 47 16.72 8.87 0.63
N ASN A 48 17.26 8.79 -0.59
CA ASN A 48 17.08 7.63 -1.46
C ASN A 48 17.92 6.41 -1.04
N GLN A 49 18.85 6.54 -0.08
CA GLN A 49 19.46 5.37 0.58
C GLN A 49 18.42 4.52 1.32
N ARG A 50 17.26 5.08 1.66
CA ARG A 50 16.13 4.34 2.27
C ARG A 50 15.32 3.54 1.26
N ILE A 51 15.46 3.79 -0.04
CA ILE A 51 14.74 3.02 -1.07
C ILE A 51 15.57 1.80 -1.43
N SER A 52 15.00 0.62 -1.24
CA SER A 52 15.57 -0.66 -1.65
C SER A 52 14.83 -1.24 -2.84
N TYR A 53 15.61 -1.73 -3.80
CA TYR A 53 15.15 -2.49 -4.96
C TYR A 53 15.52 -3.98 -4.85
N SER A 54 16.11 -4.42 -3.74
CA SER A 54 16.64 -5.78 -3.58
C SER A 54 15.58 -6.86 -3.77
N ASN A 55 14.34 -6.58 -3.37
CA ASN A 55 13.20 -7.49 -3.48
C ASN A 55 12.22 -7.09 -4.60
N SER A 56 12.59 -6.11 -5.44
CA SER A 56 11.74 -5.71 -6.56
C SER A 56 11.54 -6.87 -7.53
N GLY A 57 10.37 -6.98 -8.13
CA GLY A 57 10.02 -8.16 -8.90
C GLY A 57 8.54 -8.33 -9.14
N VAL A 58 8.21 -9.24 -10.06
CA VAL A 58 6.85 -9.71 -10.25
C VAL A 58 6.36 -10.44 -9.00
N LEU A 59 5.11 -10.15 -8.62
CA LEU A 59 4.44 -10.74 -7.46
C LEU A 59 3.40 -11.76 -7.92
N ASP A 60 3.49 -12.97 -7.38
CA ASP A 60 2.46 -14.00 -7.55
C ASP A 60 1.40 -13.89 -6.46
N LEU A 61 0.13 -13.85 -6.88
CA LEU A 61 -0.99 -14.04 -5.96
C LEU A 61 -1.12 -15.52 -5.60
N VAL A 62 -1.28 -15.79 -4.31
CA VAL A 62 -1.54 -17.14 -3.80
C VAL A 62 -3.02 -17.26 -3.43
N ASN A 63 -3.65 -18.35 -3.86
CA ASN A 63 -5.05 -18.64 -3.54
C ASN A 63 -5.13 -19.54 -2.29
N GLY A 64 -5.69 -19.00 -1.20
CA GLY A 64 -6.09 -19.77 -0.02
C GLY A 64 -5.00 -20.08 1.00
N GLU A 65 -5.45 -20.45 2.20
CA GLU A 65 -4.64 -20.72 3.38
C GLU A 65 -4.20 -22.18 3.43
N GLY A 66 -2.89 -22.40 3.34
CA GLY A 66 -2.28 -23.72 3.46
C GLY A 66 -1.91 -24.36 2.11
N LYS A 67 -0.62 -24.67 1.98
CA LYS A 67 0.06 -25.50 0.95
C LYS A 67 -0.45 -25.38 -0.49
N MET A 68 0.32 -24.65 -1.30
CA MET A 68 0.72 -24.94 -2.70
C MET A 68 -0.30 -25.65 -3.61
N ALA A 69 -1.57 -25.26 -3.60
CA ALA A 69 -2.39 -25.47 -4.78
C ALA A 69 -1.91 -24.49 -5.85
N ALA A 70 -1.48 -24.99 -7.01
CA ALA A 70 -1.17 -24.16 -8.17
C ALA A 70 -2.43 -23.34 -8.51
N ALA A 71 -2.40 -22.04 -8.23
CA ALA A 71 -3.47 -21.15 -8.64
C ALA A 71 -3.55 -21.15 -10.18
N ALA A 72 -4.74 -21.08 -10.77
CA ALA A 72 -4.82 -20.71 -12.19
C ALA A 72 -4.13 -19.35 -12.41
N ALA A 73 -3.64 -19.09 -13.63
CA ALA A 73 -3.22 -17.74 -13.98
C ALA A 73 -4.36 -16.77 -13.68
N ASN A 74 -4.04 -15.64 -13.06
CA ASN A 74 -5.01 -14.60 -12.76
C ASN A 74 -4.85 -13.43 -13.73
N ASP A 75 -5.88 -12.60 -13.83
CA ASP A 75 -5.93 -11.43 -14.70
C ASP A 75 -5.42 -10.15 -14.01
N PHE A 76 -4.64 -10.30 -12.92
CA PHE A 76 -4.20 -9.20 -12.07
C PHE A 76 -2.67 -9.18 -11.88
N PRO A 77 -1.92 -8.87 -12.95
CA PRO A 77 -0.46 -8.78 -12.90
C PRO A 77 0.04 -7.65 -11.99
N LEU A 78 0.93 -8.00 -11.06
CA LEU A 78 1.50 -7.11 -10.06
C LEU A 78 3.03 -7.17 -10.04
N ALA A 79 3.66 -6.06 -9.67
CA ALA A 79 5.09 -6.02 -9.38
C ALA A 79 5.40 -5.17 -8.15
N LEU A 80 6.27 -5.66 -7.27
CA LEU A 80 6.90 -4.85 -6.24
C LEU A 80 7.95 -3.97 -6.91
N VAL A 81 7.72 -2.66 -6.90
CA VAL A 81 8.64 -1.68 -7.50
C VAL A 81 9.80 -1.42 -6.56
N ALA A 82 9.50 -1.09 -5.30
CA ALA A 82 10.50 -0.77 -4.30
C ALA A 82 9.95 -0.91 -2.87
N GLU A 83 10.87 -0.96 -1.92
CA GLU A 83 10.60 -0.91 -0.49
C GLU A 83 11.26 0.35 0.07
N VAL A 84 10.55 1.10 0.93
CA VAL A 84 11.11 2.29 1.58
C VAL A 84 11.26 2.04 3.07
N ASN A 85 12.50 2.03 3.54
CA ASN A 85 12.81 1.91 4.95
C ASN A 85 12.24 3.12 5.71
N PRO A 86 11.62 2.90 6.88
CA PRO A 86 11.04 3.99 7.65
C PRO A 86 12.11 4.98 8.11
N PRO A 87 11.74 6.24 8.40
CA PRO A 87 12.61 7.19 9.06
C PRO A 87 13.10 6.65 10.41
N SER A 88 14.33 7.00 10.78
CA SER A 88 14.79 6.92 12.16
C SER A 88 15.23 8.31 12.64
N TYR A 89 14.92 8.62 13.89
CA TYR A 89 15.32 9.88 14.52
C TYR A 89 15.59 9.63 16.01
N ASN A 90 16.73 10.11 16.52
CA ASN A 90 17.18 9.88 17.90
C ASN A 90 17.10 8.40 18.36
N GLY A 91 17.52 7.48 17.49
CA GLY A 91 17.53 6.04 17.78
C GLY A 91 16.17 5.35 17.73
N LYS A 92 15.08 6.08 17.43
CA LYS A 92 13.73 5.52 17.27
C LYS A 92 13.38 5.38 15.80
N THR A 93 12.88 4.20 15.43
CA THR A 93 12.40 3.90 14.07
C THR A 93 10.89 4.09 14.01
N LEU A 94 10.43 4.93 13.09
CA LEU A 94 9.02 5.27 12.94
C LEU A 94 8.24 4.19 12.19
N LYS A 95 6.91 4.25 12.26
CA LYS A 95 5.99 3.36 11.53
C LYS A 95 5.12 4.16 10.60
N ALA A 96 5.01 3.71 9.34
CA ALA A 96 4.11 4.36 8.39
C ALA A 96 2.65 4.16 8.83
N THR A 97 1.87 5.25 8.82
CA THR A 97 0.51 5.29 9.37
C THR A 97 -0.55 5.48 8.29
N HIS A 98 -0.27 6.32 7.29
CA HIS A 98 -1.22 6.69 6.24
C HIS A 98 -0.49 7.08 4.97
N VAL A 99 -1.19 6.98 3.84
CA VAL A 99 -0.69 7.39 2.52
C VAL A 99 -1.79 8.16 1.82
N ASP A 100 -1.44 9.32 1.25
CA ASP A 100 -2.29 10.01 0.29
C ASP A 100 -1.53 10.33 -1.00
N ILE A 101 -2.23 10.36 -2.13
CA ILE A 101 -1.61 10.41 -3.46
C ILE A 101 -2.23 11.55 -4.25
N ASN A 102 -1.39 12.41 -4.81
CA ASN A 102 -1.82 13.44 -5.74
C ASN A 102 -0.86 13.56 -6.92
N GLY A 103 -1.36 13.28 -8.12
CA GLY A 103 -0.57 13.29 -9.35
C GLY A 103 0.63 12.35 -9.25
N VAL A 104 1.83 12.92 -9.30
CA VAL A 104 3.09 12.17 -9.25
C VAL A 104 3.69 12.04 -7.85
N TYR A 105 2.99 12.51 -6.81
CA TYR A 105 3.49 12.44 -5.43
C TYR A 105 2.64 11.53 -4.57
N ALA A 106 3.30 10.63 -3.85
CA ALA A 106 2.74 9.93 -2.70
C ALA A 106 3.30 10.55 -1.42
N TYR A 107 2.43 11.00 -0.54
CA TYR A 107 2.75 11.50 0.79
C TYR A 107 2.52 10.36 1.78
N VAL A 108 3.47 10.14 2.69
CA VAL A 108 3.42 9.03 3.65
C VAL A 108 3.65 9.59 5.04
N SER A 109 2.70 9.42 5.95
CA SER A 109 2.86 9.83 7.34
C SER A 109 3.41 8.72 8.20
N TYR A 110 4.05 9.10 9.31
CA TYR A 110 4.63 8.20 10.29
C TYR A 110 4.40 8.67 11.72
N ASN A 111 4.30 7.72 12.64
CA ASN A 111 4.30 7.94 14.09
C ASN A 111 5.28 6.98 14.80
N THR A 112 5.38 7.12 16.12
CA THR A 112 6.13 6.20 16.98
C THR A 112 5.17 5.38 17.83
N GLU A 113 5.50 4.11 18.05
CA GLU A 113 4.75 3.26 18.97
C GLU A 113 5.14 3.57 20.42
N GLY A 114 4.15 3.60 21.32
CA GLY A 114 4.32 3.89 22.74
C GLY A 114 4.16 5.38 23.10
N ASP A 115 4.67 5.78 24.27
CA ASP A 115 4.38 7.08 24.86
C ASP A 115 5.13 8.28 24.24
N THR A 116 5.96 8.02 23.22
CA THR A 116 6.79 9.06 22.61
C THR A 116 6.09 9.68 21.41
N TYR A 117 5.86 10.99 21.48
CA TYR A 117 5.43 11.77 20.32
C TYR A 117 6.58 12.03 19.37
N LEU A 118 6.61 11.34 18.25
CA LEU A 118 7.60 11.56 17.21
C LEU A 118 7.07 11.03 15.88
N GLY A 119 6.96 11.92 14.91
CA GLY A 119 6.36 11.62 13.63
C GLY A 119 7.18 12.12 12.46
N ALA A 120 6.74 11.74 11.27
CA ALA A 120 7.34 12.21 10.03
C ALA A 120 6.33 12.26 8.90
N ILE A 121 6.69 12.97 7.83
CA ILE A 121 6.04 12.87 6.53
C ILE A 121 7.13 12.73 5.46
N ASP A 122 7.04 11.68 4.66
CA ASP A 122 7.88 11.50 3.46
C ASP A 122 7.07 11.84 2.21
N VAL A 123 7.72 12.40 1.19
CA VAL A 123 7.15 12.60 -0.15
C VAL A 123 7.96 11.83 -1.18
N ILE A 124 7.28 10.90 -1.84
CA ILE A 124 7.85 10.03 -2.85
C ILE A 124 7.32 10.48 -4.22
N ASN A 125 8.22 10.87 -5.11
CA ASN A 125 7.93 11.09 -6.50
C ASN A 125 7.84 9.74 -7.25
N ILE A 126 6.67 9.46 -7.81
CA ILE A 126 6.33 8.25 -8.56
C ILE A 126 6.19 8.52 -10.06
N SER A 127 6.66 9.66 -10.58
CA SER A 127 6.61 9.99 -12.01
C SER A 127 7.40 9.02 -12.90
N LYS A 128 8.35 8.29 -12.32
CA LYS A 128 9.11 7.20 -12.97
C LYS A 128 8.66 5.88 -12.37
N PRO A 129 7.74 5.14 -13.03
CA PRO A 129 7.04 4.03 -12.39
C PRO A 129 7.89 2.87 -11.87
N ASN A 130 9.10 2.70 -12.41
CA ASN A 130 10.03 1.63 -12.03
C ASN A 130 11.21 2.16 -11.20
N ASN A 131 11.26 3.46 -10.91
CA ASN A 131 12.34 4.11 -10.18
C ASN A 131 11.80 5.31 -9.36
N PRO A 132 10.96 5.06 -8.34
CA PRO A 132 10.46 6.10 -7.45
C PRO A 132 11.61 6.81 -6.71
N GLN A 133 11.40 8.08 -6.36
CA GLN A 133 12.41 8.87 -5.66
C GLN A 133 11.81 9.53 -4.42
N LEU A 134 12.47 9.38 -3.29
CA LEU A 134 12.11 10.07 -2.06
C LEU A 134 12.71 11.49 -2.10
N VAL A 135 11.86 12.50 -2.27
CA VAL A 135 12.29 13.86 -2.65
C VAL A 135 12.32 14.85 -1.50
N VAL A 136 11.49 14.66 -0.47
CA VAL A 136 11.54 15.47 0.74
C VAL A 136 11.00 14.67 1.93
N GLN A 137 11.52 14.98 3.10
CA GLN A 137 11.08 14.49 4.40
C GLN A 137 10.87 15.67 5.35
N ALA A 138 9.86 15.56 6.21
CA ALA A 138 9.66 16.39 7.39
C ALA A 138 9.65 15.49 8.64
N ILE A 139 10.52 15.76 9.63
CA ILE A 139 10.45 15.15 10.96
C ILE A 139 9.73 16.12 11.91
N PHE A 140 8.86 15.57 12.74
CA PHE A 140 8.08 16.25 13.78
C PHE A 140 8.53 15.73 15.16
N PRO A 141 9.53 16.37 15.81
CA PRO A 141 10.17 15.81 17.00
C PRO A 141 9.27 15.60 18.21
N ASN A 142 8.15 16.33 18.29
CA ASN A 142 7.22 16.35 19.42
C ASN A 142 5.78 16.00 19.02
N SER A 143 5.58 15.39 17.84
CA SER A 143 4.23 15.10 17.35
C SER A 143 4.18 13.84 16.51
N ASP A 144 3.22 12.97 16.82
CA ASP A 144 2.85 11.85 15.97
C ASP A 144 1.99 12.32 14.81
N ILE A 145 2.23 11.77 13.62
CA ILE A 145 1.40 12.03 12.44
C ILE A 145 0.66 10.75 12.05
N ASN A 146 -0.67 10.76 12.19
CA ASN A 146 -1.50 9.57 12.02
C ASN A 146 -2.16 9.49 10.65
N ALA A 147 -2.58 10.63 10.12
CA ALA A 147 -3.20 10.70 8.80
C ALA A 147 -2.91 12.03 8.11
N ILE A 148 -3.01 11.99 6.78
CA ILE A 148 -2.77 13.14 5.93
C ILE A 148 -3.74 13.13 4.75
N SER A 149 -4.09 14.32 4.27
CA SER A 149 -4.89 14.51 3.07
C SER A 149 -4.34 15.67 2.26
N TYR A 150 -4.01 15.44 0.99
CA TYR A 150 -3.65 16.48 0.05
C TYR A 150 -4.92 17.11 -0.53
N ASN A 151 -4.98 18.44 -0.57
CA ASN A 151 -5.98 19.15 -1.35
C ASN A 151 -5.52 20.57 -1.73
N ASP A 152 -5.63 20.92 -3.01
CA ASP A 152 -5.38 22.26 -3.57
C ASP A 152 -4.06 22.93 -3.11
N GLY A 153 -2.95 22.19 -3.17
CA GLY A 153 -1.62 22.71 -2.81
C GLY A 153 -1.37 22.78 -1.31
N PHE A 154 -2.23 22.18 -0.48
CA PHE A 154 -2.04 22.04 0.95
C PHE A 154 -2.04 20.57 1.35
N LEU A 155 -1.25 20.26 2.38
CA LEU A 155 -1.34 19.00 3.11
C LEU A 155 -2.04 19.25 4.44
N TYR A 156 -3.17 18.58 4.65
CA TYR A 156 -3.89 18.55 5.91
C TYR A 156 -3.37 17.38 6.73
N ILE A 157 -3.14 17.61 8.01
CA ILE A 157 -2.41 16.70 8.89
C ILE A 157 -3.26 16.43 10.12
N ALA A 158 -3.44 15.16 10.47
CA ALA A 158 -4.00 14.70 11.73
C ALA A 158 -2.89 14.08 12.59
N GLY A 159 -2.82 14.51 13.85
CA GLY A 159 -1.77 14.03 14.75
C GLY A 159 -2.11 14.20 16.21
N ALA A 160 -1.09 13.96 17.03
CA ALA A 160 -1.09 14.25 18.46
C ALA A 160 0.26 14.81 18.89
N SER A 161 0.27 15.74 19.83
CA SER A 161 1.49 16.39 20.34
C SER A 161 1.64 16.19 21.85
N GLY A 162 2.89 16.14 22.33
CA GLY A 162 3.17 16.01 23.76
C GLY A 162 2.60 17.16 24.60
N VAL A 163 1.99 16.83 25.73
CA VAL A 163 1.37 17.79 26.68
C VAL A 163 2.35 18.83 27.23
N ASN A 164 3.65 18.54 27.27
CA ASN A 164 4.69 19.51 27.68
C ASN A 164 4.99 20.57 26.61
N ALA A 165 4.54 20.38 25.37
CA ALA A 165 4.59 21.40 24.32
C ALA A 165 3.44 22.42 24.45
N ASN A 166 2.35 22.08 25.14
CA ASN A 166 1.17 22.94 25.30
C ASN A 166 0.45 22.67 26.63
N SER A 167 0.81 23.41 27.69
CA SER A 167 0.20 23.32 29.02
C SER A 167 -1.28 23.74 29.00
N GLY A 168 -2.18 22.75 28.91
CA GLY A 168 -3.63 22.93 29.07
C GLY A 168 -4.49 22.70 27.82
N ILE A 169 -3.91 22.20 26.73
CA ILE A 169 -4.62 21.92 25.47
C ILE A 169 -4.73 20.40 25.26
N SER A 170 -5.80 19.93 24.62
CA SER A 170 -5.89 18.53 24.16
C SER A 170 -4.68 18.17 23.28
N PRO A 171 -4.10 16.96 23.44
CA PRO A 171 -3.00 16.49 22.60
C PRO A 171 -3.38 16.35 21.13
N ALA A 172 -4.65 16.08 20.82
CA ALA A 172 -5.13 15.89 19.45
C ALA A 172 -5.09 17.20 18.68
N PHE A 173 -4.55 17.17 17.45
CA PHE A 173 -4.52 18.35 16.59
C PHE A 173 -4.86 18.04 15.14
N VAL A 174 -5.28 19.09 14.43
CA VAL A 174 -5.28 19.17 12.98
C VAL A 174 -4.32 20.27 12.55
N ALA A 175 -3.64 20.11 11.42
CA ALA A 175 -2.82 21.17 10.86
C ALA A 175 -3.02 21.30 9.35
N LYS A 176 -2.69 22.49 8.84
CA LYS A 176 -2.68 22.80 7.41
C LYS A 176 -1.27 23.30 7.03
N MET A 177 -0.62 22.60 6.12
CA MET A 177 0.71 22.91 5.61
C MET A 177 0.62 23.34 4.14
N PRO A 178 0.92 24.60 3.76
CA PRO A 178 1.15 24.94 2.37
C PRO A 178 2.29 24.14 1.78
N LEU A 179 2.09 23.62 0.57
CA LEU A 179 3.10 22.91 -0.19
C LEU A 179 3.69 23.84 -1.26
N GLN A 180 4.98 23.67 -1.55
CA GLN A 180 5.64 24.36 -2.65
C GLN A 180 5.89 23.36 -3.78
N ASN A 181 5.16 23.49 -4.89
CA ASN A 181 5.22 22.55 -6.02
C ASN A 181 4.98 21.08 -5.62
N GLY A 182 4.09 20.85 -4.65
CA GLY A 182 3.80 19.51 -4.08
C GLY A 182 4.80 19.04 -3.03
N LEU A 183 5.81 19.85 -2.66
CA LEU A 183 6.80 19.49 -1.65
C LEU A 183 6.48 20.13 -0.29
N LEU A 184 6.87 19.44 0.78
CA LEU A 184 6.67 19.86 2.17
C LEU A 184 7.39 21.17 2.47
N THR A 185 6.80 21.97 3.36
CA THR A 185 7.40 23.18 3.90
C THR A 185 7.56 23.07 5.42
N ASN A 186 8.23 24.05 6.02
CA ASN A 186 8.32 24.17 7.48
C ASN A 186 7.19 25.06 8.05
N ASN A 187 6.29 25.53 7.20
CA ASN A 187 5.15 26.33 7.59
C ASN A 187 3.98 25.39 7.87
N TYR A 188 3.71 25.13 9.15
CA TYR A 188 2.52 24.42 9.56
C TYR A 188 1.90 25.15 10.77
N ALA A 189 0.58 25.22 10.79
CA ALA A 189 -0.17 25.74 11.91
C ALA A 189 -1.09 24.64 12.44
N ALA A 190 -0.80 24.16 13.65
CA ALA A 190 -1.63 23.19 14.35
C ALA A 190 -2.75 23.89 15.11
N THR A 191 -3.92 23.28 15.12
CA THR A 191 -5.08 23.66 15.91
C THR A 191 -5.55 22.44 16.66
N SER A 192 -5.61 22.54 17.98
CA SER A 192 -6.07 21.41 18.80
C SER A 192 -7.57 21.21 18.68
N ILE A 193 -7.98 19.95 18.79
CA ILE A 193 -9.38 19.52 18.81
C ILE A 193 -9.59 18.63 20.02
N LEU A 194 -10.82 18.32 20.43
CA LEU A 194 -11.04 17.45 21.60
C LEU A 194 -10.51 16.03 21.35
N GLY A 195 -9.97 15.37 22.38
CA GLY A 195 -9.54 13.95 22.35
C GLY A 195 -8.05 13.76 22.66
N ASN A 196 -7.56 12.51 22.64
CA ASN A 196 -6.13 12.23 22.88
C ASN A 196 -5.31 12.21 21.59
N VAL A 197 -5.95 11.91 20.48
CA VAL A 197 -5.30 11.73 19.20
C VAL A 197 -6.27 12.00 18.06
N THR A 198 -5.86 12.77 17.06
CA THR A 198 -6.60 12.85 15.79
C THR A 198 -6.23 11.65 14.95
N MET A 199 -7.22 10.84 14.58
CA MET A 199 -7.04 9.54 13.93
C MET A 199 -7.05 9.64 12.41
N ASP A 200 -7.90 10.52 11.86
CA ASP A 200 -8.08 10.63 10.42
C ASP A 200 -8.48 12.05 10.00
N ILE A 201 -8.19 12.42 8.76
CA ILE A 201 -8.46 13.73 8.17
C ILE A 201 -8.78 13.63 6.69
N PHE A 202 -9.78 14.39 6.26
CA PHE A 202 -10.22 14.45 4.87
C PHE A 202 -10.48 15.90 4.45
N ALA A 203 -9.92 16.32 3.32
CA ALA A 203 -10.18 17.63 2.74
C ALA A 203 -10.88 17.52 1.38
N ASN A 204 -11.87 18.39 1.15
CA ASN A 204 -12.52 18.56 -0.14
C ASN A 204 -12.32 19.99 -0.66
N SER A 205 -13.07 20.37 -1.72
CA SER A 205 -12.92 21.68 -2.36
C SER A 205 -13.13 22.88 -1.42
N SER A 206 -13.94 22.77 -0.37
CA SER A 206 -14.33 23.92 0.47
C SER A 206 -14.10 23.73 1.97
N LYS A 207 -14.03 22.49 2.45
CA LYS A 207 -13.93 22.13 3.87
C LYS A 207 -12.84 21.09 4.10
N TYR A 208 -12.38 21.00 5.34
CA TYR A 208 -11.72 19.79 5.81
C TYR A 208 -12.37 19.32 7.11
N PHE A 209 -12.26 18.01 7.33
CA PHE A 209 -12.92 17.26 8.38
C PHE A 209 -11.88 16.40 9.06
N ALA A 210 -11.99 16.23 10.37
CA ALA A 210 -11.13 15.31 11.08
C ALA A 210 -11.92 14.59 12.17
N VAL A 211 -11.39 13.45 12.60
CA VAL A 211 -11.96 12.67 13.69
C VAL A 211 -10.89 12.37 14.72
N SER A 212 -11.23 12.53 15.98
CA SER A 212 -10.37 12.18 17.11
C SER A 212 -10.88 10.96 17.86
N GLY A 213 -9.95 10.21 18.46
CA GLY A 213 -10.20 8.90 19.06
C GLY A 213 -11.05 8.93 20.33
N ASN A 214 -10.53 8.37 21.42
CA ASN A 214 -11.28 8.25 22.67
C ASN A 214 -11.68 9.64 23.21
N ASN A 215 -12.93 9.78 23.68
CA ASN A 215 -13.57 11.05 24.04
C ASN A 215 -13.45 12.16 22.95
N GLY A 216 -13.41 11.76 21.68
CA GLY A 216 -13.21 12.65 20.56
C GLY A 216 -14.47 13.20 19.92
N GLU A 217 -14.27 13.81 18.76
CA GLU A 217 -15.30 14.49 17.98
C GLU A 217 -15.01 14.39 16.48
N LEU A 218 -16.07 14.48 15.68
CA LEU A 218 -15.98 14.83 14.27
C LEU A 218 -15.99 16.36 14.18
N VAL A 219 -14.93 16.95 13.64
CA VAL A 219 -14.82 18.41 13.42
C VAL A 219 -14.96 18.77 11.95
N ARG A 220 -15.42 19.99 11.69
CA ARG A 220 -15.40 20.64 10.37
C ARG A 220 -14.78 22.02 10.46
N TYR A 221 -13.94 22.30 9.48
CA TYR A 221 -13.28 23.57 9.29
C TYR A 221 -13.52 24.11 7.89
N ASN A 222 -13.49 25.44 7.79
CA ASN A 222 -13.44 26.14 6.54
C ASN A 222 -12.02 26.11 5.95
N LYS A 223 -11.91 25.69 4.69
CA LYS A 223 -10.60 25.54 4.05
C LYS A 223 -9.94 26.87 3.69
N SER A 224 -10.70 27.90 3.35
CA SER A 224 -10.14 29.15 2.80
C SER A 224 -9.42 29.98 3.86
N ASN A 225 -10.00 30.05 5.05
CA ASN A 225 -9.49 30.85 6.17
C ASN A 225 -9.05 30.01 7.39
N ASN A 226 -9.13 28.67 7.30
CA ASN A 226 -8.71 27.73 8.35
C ASN A 226 -9.47 27.90 9.68
N THR A 227 -10.74 28.31 9.65
CA THR A 227 -11.55 28.52 10.86
C THR A 227 -12.44 27.33 11.18
N PHE A 228 -12.57 26.99 12.47
CA PHE A 228 -13.54 26.02 12.97
C PHE A 228 -14.98 26.44 12.59
N GLU A 229 -15.82 25.46 12.25
CA GLU A 229 -17.23 25.71 11.90
C GLU A 229 -18.22 24.91 12.75
N ALA A 230 -17.95 23.64 13.00
CA ALA A 230 -18.84 22.77 13.76
C ALA A 230 -18.10 21.53 14.27
N SER A 231 -18.63 20.93 15.34
CA SER A 231 -18.24 19.59 15.75
C SER A 231 -19.43 18.75 16.23
N ILE A 232 -19.25 17.43 16.21
CA ILE A 232 -20.19 16.44 16.72
C ILE A 232 -19.42 15.51 17.66
N PRO A 233 -19.76 15.45 18.96
CA PRO A 233 -19.10 14.54 19.88
C PRO A 233 -19.46 13.09 19.54
N VAL A 234 -18.44 12.28 19.25
CA VAL A 234 -18.57 10.85 19.03
C VAL A 234 -17.32 10.20 19.60
N SER A 235 -17.49 9.39 20.64
CA SER A 235 -16.37 8.70 21.26
C SER A 235 -15.77 7.66 20.32
N ASP A 236 -14.45 7.49 20.44
CA ASP A 236 -13.69 6.39 19.86
C ASP A 236 -13.74 6.37 18.33
N LEU A 237 -13.62 7.52 17.66
CA LEU A 237 -13.58 7.55 16.20
C LEU A 237 -12.26 6.99 15.68
N ARG A 238 -12.32 6.24 14.59
CA ARG A 238 -11.20 5.48 14.02
C ARG A 238 -10.92 5.81 12.56
N ALA A 239 -11.97 6.10 11.80
CA ALA A 239 -11.86 6.39 10.37
C ALA A 239 -12.87 7.43 9.92
N LEU A 240 -12.52 8.13 8.85
CA LEU A 240 -13.30 9.14 8.20
C LEU A 240 -13.29 8.90 6.69
N GLY A 241 -14.45 9.05 6.05
CA GLY A 241 -14.58 8.95 4.61
C GLY A 241 -15.67 9.87 4.09
N SER A 242 -15.68 10.09 2.78
CA SER A 242 -16.76 10.82 2.13
C SER A 242 -17.23 10.11 0.87
N THR A 243 -18.53 10.19 0.61
CA THR A 243 -19.14 9.66 -0.62
C THR A 243 -20.49 10.32 -0.83
N ASN A 244 -20.81 10.70 -2.07
CA ASN A 244 -22.12 11.25 -2.45
C ASN A 244 -22.64 12.38 -1.52
N ASN A 245 -21.80 13.36 -1.22
CA ASN A 245 -22.09 14.49 -0.30
C ASN A 245 -22.41 14.06 1.16
N LYS A 246 -21.88 12.92 1.59
CA LYS A 246 -21.98 12.42 2.96
C LYS A 246 -20.61 12.36 3.60
N ILE A 247 -20.56 12.63 4.89
CA ILE A 247 -19.42 12.32 5.76
C ILE A 247 -19.76 11.05 6.51
N VAL A 248 -18.89 10.06 6.41
CA VAL A 248 -19.06 8.77 7.05
C VAL A 248 -17.93 8.60 8.04
N VAL A 249 -18.27 8.26 9.28
CA VAL A 249 -17.30 8.01 10.34
C VAL A 249 -17.49 6.63 10.92
N LEU A 250 -16.39 6.00 11.30
CA LEU A 250 -16.37 4.76 12.05
C LEU A 250 -15.97 5.05 13.49
N SER A 251 -16.84 4.71 14.44
CA SER A 251 -16.53 4.62 15.86
C SER A 251 -16.23 3.16 16.21
N GLY A 252 -15.15 2.91 16.94
CA GLY A 252 -14.78 1.57 17.39
C GLY A 252 -15.79 0.96 18.37
N THR A 253 -16.53 1.80 19.11
CA THR A 253 -17.57 1.38 20.06
C THR A 253 -19.00 1.51 19.52
N GLN A 254 -19.27 2.47 18.63
CA GLN A 254 -20.63 2.77 18.17
C GLN A 254 -20.91 2.34 16.72
N GLY A 255 -19.91 1.84 15.99
CA GLY A 255 -20.04 1.48 14.58
C GLY A 255 -20.07 2.69 13.67
N VAL A 256 -20.79 2.57 12.55
CA VAL A 256 -20.79 3.60 11.50
C VAL A 256 -21.87 4.65 11.78
N LYS A 257 -21.51 5.91 11.56
CA LYS A 257 -22.45 7.05 11.50
C LYS A 257 -22.25 7.79 10.18
N VAL A 258 -23.36 8.17 9.56
CA VAL A 258 -23.40 8.85 8.27
C VAL A 258 -24.09 10.18 8.45
N TYR A 259 -23.39 11.26 8.12
CA TYR A 259 -23.86 12.63 8.22
C TYR A 259 -23.98 13.26 6.84
N ASP A 260 -24.94 14.16 6.67
CA ASP A 260 -24.94 15.07 5.54
C ASP A 260 -23.75 16.03 5.64
N GLN A 261 -22.96 16.15 4.58
CA GLN A 261 -21.71 16.92 4.60
C GLN A 261 -21.94 18.43 4.85
N ASN A 262 -23.08 18.96 4.42
CA ASN A 262 -23.38 20.39 4.49
C ASN A 262 -24.06 20.77 5.81
N SER A 263 -25.13 20.07 6.16
CA SER A 263 -25.95 20.36 7.34
C SER A 263 -25.42 19.73 8.64
N PHE A 264 -24.51 18.74 8.54
CA PHE A 264 -24.04 17.95 9.69
C PHE A 264 -25.14 17.11 10.37
N ALA A 265 -26.31 17.00 9.74
CA ALA A 265 -27.39 16.17 10.24
C ALA A 265 -27.06 14.68 10.09
N LEU A 266 -27.30 13.91 11.16
CA LEU A 266 -27.19 12.45 11.12
C LEU A 266 -28.26 11.89 10.18
N GLN A 267 -27.85 11.14 9.17
CA GLN A 267 -28.73 10.49 8.21
C GLN A 267 -29.01 9.03 8.57
N THR A 268 -27.97 8.28 8.92
CA THR A 268 -28.10 6.88 9.34
C THR A 268 -26.96 6.48 10.27
N SER A 269 -27.19 5.44 11.07
CA SER A 269 -26.18 4.83 11.92
C SER A 269 -26.48 3.35 12.11
N PHE A 270 -25.45 2.54 12.17
CA PHE A 270 -25.58 1.10 12.36
C PHE A 270 -24.33 0.55 13.05
N ALA A 271 -24.55 -0.51 13.83
CA ALA A 271 -23.48 -1.18 14.55
C ALA A 271 -22.57 -1.97 13.59
N THR A 272 -21.28 -1.99 13.91
CA THR A 272 -20.29 -2.90 13.34
C THR A 272 -19.88 -3.90 14.40
N SER A 273 -18.99 -4.84 14.08
CA SER A 273 -18.37 -5.64 15.13
C SER A 273 -17.63 -4.75 16.13
N GLN A 274 -17.64 -5.21 17.38
CA GLN A 274 -16.77 -4.69 18.43
C GLN A 274 -15.39 -5.33 18.26
N ASP A 275 -14.36 -4.56 18.59
CA ASP A 275 -12.97 -4.97 18.48
C ASP A 275 -12.21 -4.52 19.74
N VAL A 276 -10.91 -4.79 19.79
CA VAL A 276 -10.03 -4.24 20.83
C VAL A 276 -10.17 -2.71 20.84
N ALA A 277 -10.37 -2.16 22.04
CA ALA A 277 -10.44 -0.73 22.22
C ALA A 277 -9.20 -0.08 21.62
N GLU A 278 -9.44 0.98 20.88
CA GLU A 278 -8.40 1.77 20.26
C GLU A 278 -7.59 1.17 19.10
N ALA A 279 -7.94 -0.05 18.68
CA ALA A 279 -7.33 -0.68 17.53
C ALA A 279 -7.55 0.11 16.23
N LYS A 280 -6.56 0.06 15.34
CA LYS A 280 -6.65 0.73 14.04
C LYS A 280 -7.74 0.07 13.19
N ARG A 281 -8.61 0.91 12.63
CA ARG A 281 -9.67 0.49 11.70
C ARG A 281 -9.84 1.56 10.63
N THR A 282 -9.99 1.19 9.37
CA THR A 282 -10.34 2.07 8.26
C THR A 282 -11.65 1.66 7.60
N ILE A 283 -12.15 2.55 6.75
CA ILE A 283 -13.30 2.30 5.87
C ILE A 283 -12.93 2.67 4.45
N ASP A 284 -13.58 2.02 3.49
CA ASP A 284 -13.61 2.50 2.11
C ASP A 284 -14.92 2.07 1.42
N PHE A 285 -15.18 2.57 0.22
CA PHE A 285 -16.48 2.46 -0.43
C PHE A 285 -16.39 1.70 -1.76
N SER A 286 -17.39 0.86 -2.02
CA SER A 286 -17.59 0.25 -3.34
C SER A 286 -19.07 0.32 -3.68
N ASP A 287 -19.41 1.08 -4.71
CA ASP A 287 -20.80 1.33 -5.12
C ASP A 287 -21.63 1.92 -3.97
N SER A 288 -22.74 1.28 -3.60
CA SER A 288 -23.57 1.64 -2.44
C SER A 288 -23.13 0.96 -1.13
N ARG A 289 -21.94 0.35 -1.09
CA ARG A 289 -21.44 -0.39 0.07
C ARG A 289 -20.31 0.36 0.76
N ILE A 290 -20.22 0.16 2.06
CA ILE A 290 -19.05 0.49 2.87
C ILE A 290 -18.39 -0.80 3.32
N LEU A 291 -17.08 -0.86 3.14
CA LEU A 291 -16.21 -1.91 3.64
C LEU A 291 -15.56 -1.37 4.93
N VAL A 292 -15.62 -2.16 5.99
CA VAL A 292 -15.14 -1.79 7.32
C VAL A 292 -14.12 -2.83 7.75
N SER A 293 -12.91 -2.39 8.10
CA SER A 293 -11.93 -3.28 8.74
C SER A 293 -12.33 -3.52 10.21
N GLU A 294 -12.52 -4.77 10.57
CA GLU A 294 -13.13 -5.21 11.83
C GLU A 294 -12.16 -6.00 12.73
N GLY A 295 -10.84 -5.77 12.55
CA GLY A 295 -9.78 -6.35 13.37
C GLY A 295 -9.79 -7.87 13.32
N TYR A 296 -9.91 -8.53 14.47
CA TYR A 296 -10.01 -9.99 14.58
C TYR A 296 -11.27 -10.58 13.92
N ASN A 297 -12.29 -9.76 13.65
CA ASN A 297 -13.51 -10.21 12.97
C ASN A 297 -13.39 -10.14 11.43
N GLY A 298 -12.27 -9.63 10.90
CA GLY A 298 -11.99 -9.59 9.49
C GLY A 298 -12.52 -8.33 8.80
N LEU A 299 -13.15 -8.48 7.64
CA LEU A 299 -13.75 -7.38 6.87
C LEU A 299 -15.29 -7.50 6.87
N GLY A 300 -15.97 -6.45 7.31
CA GLY A 300 -17.41 -6.32 7.19
C GLY A 300 -17.82 -5.52 5.95
N VAL A 301 -18.83 -5.99 5.22
CA VAL A 301 -19.42 -5.27 4.08
C VAL A 301 -20.85 -4.93 4.40
N TYR A 302 -21.19 -3.65 4.31
CA TYR A 302 -22.50 -3.12 4.70
C TYR A 302 -23.11 -2.30 3.56
N ASN A 303 -24.43 -2.36 3.42
CA ASN A 303 -25.15 -1.40 2.61
C ASN A 303 -25.15 -0.04 3.34
N LEU A 304 -24.61 0.99 2.70
CA LEU A 304 -24.42 2.31 3.32
C LEU A 304 -25.74 3.02 3.64
N SER A 305 -26.82 2.73 2.93
CA SER A 305 -28.11 3.41 3.10
C SER A 305 -28.88 2.94 4.33
N ASN A 306 -28.81 1.64 4.64
CA ASN A 306 -29.64 1.02 5.67
C ASN A 306 -28.86 0.21 6.73
N GLY A 307 -27.52 0.10 6.59
CA GLY A 307 -26.67 -0.59 7.55
C GLY A 307 -26.75 -2.11 7.53
N THR A 308 -27.44 -2.72 6.55
CA THR A 308 -27.52 -4.17 6.44
C THR A 308 -26.15 -4.75 6.12
N LYS A 309 -25.63 -5.66 6.95
CA LYS A 309 -24.40 -6.40 6.66
C LYS A 309 -24.68 -7.42 5.56
N THR A 310 -24.03 -7.26 4.41
CA THR A 310 -24.21 -8.13 3.24
C THR A 310 -23.15 -9.23 3.17
N GLN A 311 -21.99 -9.04 3.79
CA GLN A 311 -20.91 -10.02 3.81
C GLN A 311 -20.00 -9.82 5.03
N THR A 312 -19.44 -10.93 5.51
CA THR A 312 -18.29 -10.95 6.42
C THR A 312 -17.20 -11.78 5.76
N ILE A 313 -15.98 -11.26 5.70
CA ILE A 313 -14.80 -12.01 5.30
C ILE A 313 -13.98 -12.21 6.58
N ALA A 314 -13.79 -13.44 7.02
CA ALA A 314 -13.01 -13.72 8.22
C ALA A 314 -11.53 -13.33 8.02
N VAL A 315 -10.83 -13.08 9.13
CA VAL A 315 -9.36 -12.99 9.10
C VAL A 315 -8.77 -14.29 8.58
N PRO A 316 -7.60 -14.22 7.92
CA PRO A 316 -6.96 -15.43 7.47
C PRO A 316 -6.51 -16.36 8.61
N THR A 317 -6.63 -17.66 8.41
CA THR A 317 -6.12 -18.71 9.31
C THR A 317 -4.92 -19.45 8.70
N ASN A 318 -4.19 -20.21 9.51
CA ASN A 318 -3.10 -21.10 9.02
C ASN A 318 -2.03 -20.42 8.13
N VAL A 319 -1.76 -19.14 8.35
CA VAL A 319 -0.74 -18.41 7.59
C VAL A 319 0.64 -18.80 8.08
N ALA A 320 1.46 -19.34 7.18
CA ALA A 320 2.80 -19.80 7.51
C ALA A 320 3.67 -18.66 8.07
N GLY A 321 4.25 -18.88 9.25
CA GLY A 321 5.14 -17.91 9.90
C GLY A 321 4.43 -16.73 10.58
N ALA A 322 3.10 -16.74 10.69
CA ALA A 322 2.33 -15.74 11.41
C ALA A 322 1.63 -16.33 12.64
N SER A 323 1.71 -15.65 13.77
CA SER A 323 0.88 -15.96 14.94
C SER A 323 -0.55 -15.52 14.68
N THR A 324 -1.54 -16.30 15.14
CA THR A 324 -2.96 -15.95 14.99
C THR A 324 -3.32 -14.62 15.68
N GLN A 325 -2.57 -14.23 16.71
CA GLN A 325 -2.77 -12.96 17.41
C GLN A 325 -2.30 -11.76 16.58
N ASP A 326 -1.40 -11.97 15.62
CA ASP A 326 -0.87 -10.90 14.75
C ASP A 326 -1.66 -10.76 13.44
N ILE A 327 -2.69 -11.61 13.24
CA ILE A 327 -3.55 -11.57 12.06
C ILE A 327 -4.82 -10.80 12.40
N VAL A 328 -4.81 -9.52 12.05
CA VAL A 328 -5.89 -8.57 12.27
C VAL A 328 -6.14 -7.76 11.00
N THR A 329 -7.41 -7.56 10.63
CA THR A 329 -7.76 -6.69 9.50
C THR A 329 -7.76 -5.24 9.95
N ASN A 330 -6.68 -4.53 9.64
CA ASN A 330 -6.40 -3.17 10.13
C ASN A 330 -6.85 -2.07 9.15
N ALA A 331 -6.87 -2.37 7.85
CA ALA A 331 -7.22 -1.40 6.84
C ALA A 331 -7.79 -2.04 5.57
N VAL A 332 -8.64 -1.28 4.88
CA VAL A 332 -9.15 -1.56 3.54
C VAL A 332 -9.00 -0.31 2.66
N SER A 333 -8.71 -0.54 1.38
CA SER A 333 -8.79 0.48 0.33
C SER A 333 -9.41 -0.12 -0.93
N VAL A 334 -10.25 0.64 -1.64
CA VAL A 334 -10.92 0.24 -2.88
C VAL A 334 -10.41 1.09 -4.03
N ASN A 335 -10.01 0.43 -5.13
CA ASN A 335 -9.58 1.08 -6.37
C ASN A 335 -9.76 0.10 -7.55
N ASN A 336 -10.15 0.59 -8.72
CA ASN A 336 -10.29 -0.21 -9.96
C ASN A 336 -11.08 -1.53 -9.80
N ASN A 337 -12.23 -1.48 -9.12
CA ASN A 337 -13.08 -2.64 -8.82
C ASN A 337 -12.36 -3.76 -8.04
N LYS A 338 -11.43 -3.36 -7.16
CA LYS A 338 -10.69 -4.24 -6.25
C LYS A 338 -10.72 -3.65 -4.85
N ALA A 339 -10.84 -4.53 -3.85
CA ALA A 339 -10.63 -4.18 -2.45
C ALA A 339 -9.29 -4.79 -2.01
N PHE A 340 -8.43 -3.95 -1.46
CA PHE A 340 -7.13 -4.29 -0.91
C PHE A 340 -7.24 -4.26 0.60
N VAL A 341 -6.96 -5.37 1.26
CA VAL A 341 -7.22 -5.58 2.69
C VAL A 341 -5.92 -5.93 3.39
N ALA A 342 -5.49 -5.06 4.32
CA ALA A 342 -4.28 -5.24 5.10
C ALA A 342 -4.59 -6.07 6.36
N ASN A 343 -4.09 -7.31 6.40
CA ASN A 343 -4.40 -8.33 7.40
C ASN A 343 -3.23 -8.60 8.37
N GLY A 344 -2.52 -7.54 8.77
CA GLY A 344 -1.41 -7.65 9.72
C GLY A 344 -0.33 -8.61 9.23
N ALA A 345 0.07 -9.56 10.07
CA ALA A 345 1.08 -10.57 9.75
C ALA A 345 0.68 -11.49 8.57
N ALA A 346 -0.60 -11.54 8.18
CA ALA A 346 -1.02 -12.29 6.99
C ALA A 346 -0.71 -11.57 5.67
N GLY A 347 -0.34 -10.29 5.69
CA GLY A 347 -0.02 -9.50 4.50
C GLY A 347 -1.26 -8.89 3.84
N LEU A 348 -1.22 -8.79 2.51
CA LEU A 348 -2.25 -8.09 1.72
C LEU A 348 -3.16 -9.08 1.00
N TYR A 349 -4.48 -8.94 1.18
CA TYR A 349 -5.49 -9.74 0.49
C TYR A 349 -6.25 -8.89 -0.51
N ILE A 350 -6.54 -9.44 -1.68
CA ILE A 350 -7.12 -8.70 -2.81
C ILE A 350 -8.41 -9.38 -3.21
N TYR A 351 -9.50 -8.61 -3.27
CA TYR A 351 -10.83 -9.10 -3.64
C TYR A 351 -11.35 -8.34 -4.85
N ASN A 352 -12.07 -9.01 -5.74
CA ASN A 352 -12.89 -8.36 -6.74
C ASN A 352 -14.12 -7.76 -6.07
N THR A 353 -14.50 -6.54 -6.43
CA THR A 353 -15.69 -5.87 -5.88
C THR A 353 -16.94 -6.01 -6.75
N SER A 354 -16.87 -6.61 -7.94
CA SER A 354 -18.04 -6.89 -8.77
C SER A 354 -18.99 -7.88 -8.09
N GLY A 355 -20.14 -7.40 -7.61
CA GLY A 355 -21.07 -8.21 -6.81
C GLY A 355 -20.53 -8.45 -5.40
N SER A 356 -20.68 -9.67 -4.87
CA SER A 356 -20.07 -10.05 -3.59
C SER A 356 -18.54 -10.06 -3.70
N LEU A 357 -17.84 -9.68 -2.63
CA LEU A 357 -16.38 -9.72 -2.62
C LEU A 357 -15.90 -11.15 -2.85
N ALA A 358 -15.10 -11.36 -3.89
CA ALA A 358 -14.50 -12.65 -4.23
C ALA A 358 -12.98 -12.54 -4.17
N LEU A 359 -12.33 -13.45 -3.43
CA LEU A 359 -10.87 -13.45 -3.27
C LEU A 359 -10.19 -13.70 -4.62
N LEU A 360 -9.30 -12.81 -5.01
CA LEU A 360 -8.39 -13.00 -6.15
C LEU A 360 -7.07 -13.62 -5.73
N GLY A 361 -6.67 -13.39 -4.48
CA GLY A 361 -5.50 -13.99 -3.85
C GLY A 361 -4.88 -13.08 -2.81
N SER A 362 -3.76 -13.53 -2.26
CA SER A 362 -3.01 -12.83 -1.22
C SER A 362 -1.53 -12.69 -1.57
N LEU A 363 -0.91 -11.67 -1.00
CA LEU A 363 0.52 -11.42 -1.03
C LEU A 363 1.08 -11.51 0.39
N GLY A 364 1.92 -12.52 0.62
CA GLY A 364 2.74 -12.61 1.83
C GLY A 364 3.86 -11.58 1.79
N LEU A 365 3.65 -10.42 2.42
CA LEU A 365 4.63 -9.31 2.42
C LEU A 365 5.77 -9.50 3.43
N ASN A 366 5.88 -10.70 4.00
CA ASN A 366 6.89 -11.07 4.99
C ASN A 366 8.13 -11.70 4.34
N ALA A 367 8.06 -12.07 3.04
CA ALA A 367 9.13 -12.75 2.34
C ALA A 367 10.45 -11.93 2.29
N SER A 368 10.36 -10.60 2.30
CA SER A 368 11.52 -9.69 2.31
C SER A 368 11.99 -9.25 3.70
N THR A 369 11.15 -9.42 4.72
CA THR A 369 11.44 -8.98 6.10
C THR A 369 10.69 -9.89 7.08
N PRO A 370 11.40 -10.73 7.85
CA PRO A 370 10.80 -11.46 8.97
C PRO A 370 10.03 -10.50 9.86
N ASN A 371 8.81 -10.86 10.25
CA ASN A 371 7.91 -10.03 11.07
C ASN A 371 7.37 -8.75 10.38
N GLY A 372 7.27 -8.75 9.05
CA GLY A 372 6.42 -7.79 8.34
C GLY A 372 4.95 -7.88 8.78
N SER A 373 4.25 -6.74 8.83
CA SER A 373 2.83 -6.71 9.20
C SER A 373 2.12 -5.58 8.43
N ALA A 374 1.19 -5.95 7.56
CA ALA A 374 0.43 -5.02 6.75
C ALA A 374 -0.62 -4.30 7.63
N ASN A 375 -0.33 -3.05 8.00
CA ASN A 375 -1.12 -2.26 8.95
C ASN A 375 -1.88 -1.09 8.31
N TYR A 376 -1.58 -0.77 7.06
CA TYR A 376 -2.32 0.20 6.27
C TYR A 376 -2.14 -0.10 4.79
N VAL A 377 -3.17 0.20 3.99
CA VAL A 377 -3.10 0.12 2.53
C VAL A 377 -3.82 1.30 1.91
N LYS A 378 -3.23 1.87 0.86
CA LYS A 378 -3.87 2.84 -0.03
C LYS A 378 -3.61 2.42 -1.47
N SER A 379 -4.68 2.31 -2.26
CA SER A 379 -4.58 2.11 -3.69
C SER A 379 -5.11 3.32 -4.43
N SER A 380 -4.40 3.79 -5.45
CA SER A 380 -4.84 4.88 -6.33
C SER A 380 -4.13 4.79 -7.68
N GLY A 381 -4.88 4.99 -8.77
CA GLY A 381 -4.37 4.79 -10.12
C GLY A 381 -3.80 3.36 -10.26
N ASP A 382 -2.55 3.26 -10.67
CA ASP A 382 -1.85 1.99 -10.87
C ASP A 382 -1.01 1.53 -9.66
N TYR A 383 -1.14 2.18 -8.51
CA TYR A 383 -0.29 1.91 -7.34
C TYR A 383 -1.06 1.41 -6.14
N ILE A 384 -0.41 0.53 -5.38
CA ILE A 384 -0.81 0.07 -4.06
C ILE A 384 0.37 0.34 -3.11
N PHE A 385 0.13 1.13 -2.08
CA PHE A 385 1.08 1.39 -1.01
C PHE A 385 0.67 0.63 0.23
N VAL A 386 1.59 -0.14 0.80
CA VAL A 386 1.33 -0.92 2.01
C VAL A 386 2.30 -0.52 3.11
N ALA A 387 1.79 -0.02 4.23
CA ALA A 387 2.59 0.19 5.43
C ALA A 387 2.79 -1.16 6.13
N ASN A 388 3.98 -1.75 6.01
CA ASN A 388 4.26 -3.12 6.42
C ASN A 388 5.00 -3.22 7.77
N GLY A 389 4.65 -2.35 8.73
CA GLY A 389 5.23 -2.35 10.07
C GLY A 389 6.76 -2.23 10.03
N ASN A 390 7.46 -3.23 10.58
CA ASN A 390 8.93 -3.28 10.58
C ASN A 390 9.53 -3.44 9.18
N GLY A 391 8.75 -3.92 8.21
CA GLY A 391 9.16 -4.09 6.81
C GLY A 391 9.13 -2.81 5.98
N GLY A 392 8.83 -1.65 6.58
CA GLY A 392 8.74 -0.37 5.89
C GLY A 392 7.54 -0.25 4.96
N LEU A 393 7.59 0.71 4.04
CA LEU A 393 6.56 0.91 3.03
C LEU A 393 6.84 0.03 1.80
N LYS A 394 5.84 -0.71 1.32
CA LYS A 394 5.92 -1.41 0.03
C LYS A 394 5.22 -0.57 -1.05
N ILE A 395 5.88 -0.40 -2.20
CA ILE A 395 5.31 0.26 -3.38
C ILE A 395 5.07 -0.81 -4.44
N ILE A 396 3.81 -1.19 -4.61
CA ILE A 396 3.38 -2.21 -5.57
C ILE A 396 2.71 -1.50 -6.75
N LYS A 397 2.99 -1.96 -7.96
CA LYS A 397 2.36 -1.49 -9.19
C LYS A 397 1.43 -2.55 -9.75
N MET A 398 0.21 -2.14 -10.07
CA MET A 398 -0.71 -2.85 -10.93
C MET A 398 -0.28 -2.61 -12.37
N MET A 399 0.00 -3.69 -13.10
CA MET A 399 0.39 -3.55 -14.50
C MET A 399 -0.84 -3.12 -15.29
N ALA A 400 -0.76 -1.96 -15.95
CA ALA A 400 -1.88 -1.36 -16.65
C ALA A 400 -2.36 -2.25 -17.79
N ALA A 401 -3.68 -2.42 -17.91
CA ALA A 401 -4.29 -2.98 -19.11
C ALA A 401 -3.87 -2.13 -20.33
N PRO A 402 -3.67 -2.74 -21.52
CA PRO A 402 -3.10 -2.05 -22.67
C PRO A 402 -3.91 -0.81 -23.04
N VAL A 403 -3.20 0.23 -23.48
CA VAL A 403 -3.81 1.38 -24.15
C VAL A 403 -4.46 0.93 -25.45
N SER A 404 -5.67 1.42 -25.70
CA SER A 404 -6.64 1.08 -26.76
C SER A 404 -6.17 1.23 -28.22
N SER A 405 -4.88 1.50 -28.44
CA SER A 405 -4.28 1.72 -29.77
C SER A 405 -3.93 0.46 -30.56
N ILE A 406 -3.96 -0.72 -29.91
CA ILE A 406 -3.53 -1.97 -30.52
C ILE A 406 -4.75 -2.87 -30.76
N ASP A 407 -5.17 -3.02 -32.02
CA ASP A 407 -6.26 -3.93 -32.36
C ASP A 407 -5.81 -5.39 -32.28
N CYS A 408 -6.21 -6.03 -31.20
CA CYS A 408 -6.07 -7.46 -30.94
C CYS A 408 -7.43 -8.06 -30.54
N THR A 409 -8.52 -7.35 -30.85
CA THR A 409 -9.86 -7.63 -30.33
C THR A 409 -10.37 -9.03 -30.69
N SER A 410 -9.84 -9.61 -31.79
CA SER A 410 -10.13 -10.97 -32.24
C SER A 410 -9.40 -12.08 -31.46
N PHE A 411 -8.42 -11.78 -30.61
CA PHE A 411 -7.68 -12.81 -29.86
C PHE A 411 -8.49 -13.28 -28.65
N PRO A 412 -8.41 -14.57 -28.27
CA PRO A 412 -9.01 -15.04 -27.03
C PRO A 412 -8.25 -14.50 -25.80
N ALA A 413 -8.94 -14.41 -24.66
CA ALA A 413 -8.25 -14.24 -23.37
C ALA A 413 -7.41 -15.49 -23.06
N TYR A 414 -6.34 -15.32 -22.28
CA TYR A 414 -5.50 -16.46 -21.89
C TYR A 414 -6.24 -17.39 -20.91
N PRO A 415 -6.35 -18.71 -21.21
CA PRO A 415 -7.30 -19.59 -20.52
C PRO A 415 -6.85 -20.16 -19.16
N GLY A 416 -5.65 -19.85 -18.63
CA GLY A 416 -5.43 -19.97 -17.19
C GLY A 416 -4.31 -20.89 -16.66
N ASP A 417 -3.36 -21.39 -17.45
CA ASP A 417 -2.23 -22.15 -16.89
C ASP A 417 -1.14 -21.23 -16.30
N GLN A 418 -0.51 -21.60 -15.19
CA GLN A 418 0.64 -20.83 -14.66
C GLN A 418 1.87 -20.89 -15.56
N TRP A 419 1.91 -21.86 -16.48
CA TRP A 419 2.97 -22.03 -17.46
C TRP A 419 2.40 -21.92 -18.87
N LEU A 420 2.67 -20.80 -19.53
CA LEU A 420 2.28 -20.60 -20.92
C LEU A 420 3.31 -21.31 -21.82
N ASN A 421 2.93 -22.48 -22.33
CA ASN A 421 3.78 -23.28 -23.21
C ASN A 421 3.27 -23.23 -24.65
N VAL A 422 4.11 -22.77 -25.56
CA VAL A 422 3.88 -22.86 -27.01
C VAL A 422 4.79 -23.95 -27.56
N ASN A 423 4.19 -25.04 -28.02
CA ASN A 423 4.86 -26.19 -28.60
C ASN A 423 5.24 -25.95 -30.06
N SER A 424 6.12 -26.81 -30.59
CA SER A 424 6.53 -26.78 -31.99
C SER A 424 5.31 -26.85 -32.94
N GLY A 425 5.35 -26.06 -34.01
CA GLY A 425 4.26 -25.96 -34.99
C GLY A 425 3.04 -25.15 -34.56
N GLN A 426 2.99 -24.66 -33.31
CA GLN A 426 1.86 -23.85 -32.85
C GLN A 426 1.98 -22.37 -33.24
N ASN A 427 0.82 -21.74 -33.40
CA ASN A 427 0.67 -20.30 -33.53
C ASN A 427 -0.44 -19.85 -32.58
N LEU A 428 -0.04 -19.35 -31.40
CA LEU A 428 -0.98 -18.97 -30.34
C LEU A 428 -1.04 -17.44 -30.21
N GLN A 429 -2.25 -16.93 -29.98
CA GLN A 429 -2.51 -15.51 -29.84
C GLN A 429 -3.45 -15.29 -28.66
N TYR A 430 -3.10 -14.36 -27.78
CA TYR A 430 -3.91 -14.03 -26.61
C TYR A 430 -4.01 -12.52 -26.41
N GLN A 431 -5.07 -12.08 -25.74
CA GLN A 431 -5.22 -10.71 -25.26
C GLN A 431 -5.60 -10.62 -23.78
N GLY A 432 -5.52 -9.41 -23.22
CA GLY A 432 -5.97 -9.09 -21.87
C GLY A 432 -4.84 -9.14 -20.84
N SER A 433 -5.17 -9.46 -19.60
CA SER A 433 -4.21 -9.49 -18.49
C SER A 433 -3.87 -10.93 -18.11
N ALA A 434 -2.59 -11.22 -17.87
CA ALA A 434 -2.15 -12.53 -17.39
C ALA A 434 -0.97 -12.41 -16.41
N ALA A 435 -1.15 -12.96 -15.21
CA ALA A 435 -0.08 -13.25 -14.28
C ALA A 435 0.25 -14.74 -14.33
N VAL A 436 1.44 -15.07 -14.82
CA VAL A 436 1.93 -16.44 -14.99
C VAL A 436 3.26 -16.63 -14.27
N GLN A 437 3.59 -17.87 -13.93
CA GLN A 437 4.89 -18.20 -13.37
C GLN A 437 5.96 -18.27 -14.45
N GLY A 438 5.65 -18.91 -15.59
CA GLY A 438 6.64 -19.08 -16.64
C GLY A 438 6.05 -19.12 -18.03
N VAL A 439 6.91 -18.85 -19.00
CA VAL A 439 6.55 -18.82 -20.42
C VAL A 439 7.63 -19.55 -21.21
N ASN A 440 7.24 -20.51 -22.04
CA ASN A 440 8.15 -21.23 -22.94
C ASN A 440 7.61 -21.17 -24.37
N VAL A 441 8.37 -20.58 -25.30
CA VAL A 441 7.94 -20.35 -26.68
C VAL A 441 8.81 -21.13 -27.65
N ASN A 442 8.32 -22.28 -28.14
CA ASN A 442 9.02 -23.10 -29.15
C ASN A 442 8.60 -22.81 -30.60
N ALA A 443 7.54 -22.01 -30.80
CA ALA A 443 7.04 -21.63 -32.12
C ALA A 443 6.56 -20.16 -32.10
N ASN A 444 5.31 -19.85 -32.44
CA ASN A 444 4.84 -18.47 -32.53
C ASN A 444 3.86 -18.13 -31.40
N LEU A 445 4.16 -17.08 -30.64
CA LEU A 445 3.29 -16.48 -29.64
C LEU A 445 3.07 -15.00 -29.96
N THR A 446 1.83 -14.55 -29.97
CA THR A 446 1.49 -13.13 -29.83
C THR A 446 0.70 -12.92 -28.55
N PHE A 447 1.12 -11.99 -27.69
CA PHE A 447 0.37 -11.62 -26.50
C PHE A 447 0.11 -10.12 -26.50
N CYS A 448 -1.16 -9.74 -26.39
CA CYS A 448 -1.61 -8.36 -26.50
C CYS A 448 -2.28 -7.88 -25.22
N GLY A 449 -1.56 -7.17 -24.37
CA GLY A 449 -2.01 -7.06 -23.00
C GLY A 449 -0.97 -6.64 -21.98
N SER A 450 -1.34 -6.85 -20.72
CA SER A 450 -0.42 -6.81 -19.59
C SER A 450 -0.07 -8.22 -19.14
N MET A 451 1.20 -8.56 -19.17
CA MET A 451 1.71 -9.84 -18.71
C MET A 451 2.74 -9.63 -17.60
N SER A 452 2.62 -10.42 -16.53
CA SER A 452 3.69 -10.57 -15.55
C SER A 452 4.15 -12.03 -15.51
N VAL A 453 5.46 -12.25 -15.56
CA VAL A 453 6.09 -13.57 -15.52
C VAL A 453 7.01 -13.63 -14.31
N SER A 454 6.62 -14.35 -13.26
CA SER A 454 7.38 -14.33 -11.99
C SER A 454 8.69 -15.09 -12.03
N GLN A 455 8.76 -16.16 -12.83
CA GLN A 455 9.94 -17.00 -12.98
C GLN A 455 10.58 -16.81 -14.37
N GLY A 456 10.94 -17.90 -15.05
CA GLY A 456 11.64 -17.87 -16.34
C GLY A 456 10.72 -17.58 -17.53
N LEU A 457 11.21 -16.73 -18.43
CA LEU A 457 10.62 -16.50 -19.76
C LEU A 457 11.62 -16.97 -20.82
N ASN A 458 11.34 -18.11 -21.45
CA ASN A 458 12.22 -18.71 -22.45
C ASN A 458 11.59 -18.63 -23.84
N ILE A 459 12.24 -17.92 -24.75
CA ILE A 459 11.96 -18.03 -26.19
C ILE A 459 12.97 -19.01 -26.73
N ASN A 460 12.52 -20.23 -27.02
CA ASN A 460 13.38 -21.35 -27.42
C ASN A 460 13.86 -21.19 -28.87
N SER A 461 14.80 -22.05 -29.27
CA SER A 461 15.50 -21.91 -30.57
C SER A 461 14.52 -21.78 -31.74
N GLY A 462 14.63 -20.70 -32.51
CA GLY A 462 13.73 -20.39 -33.65
C GLY A 462 12.31 -19.93 -33.27
N GLY A 463 11.98 -19.85 -31.97
CA GLY A 463 10.72 -19.33 -31.49
C GLY A 463 10.59 -17.81 -31.69
N VAL A 464 9.35 -17.34 -31.84
CA VAL A 464 9.01 -15.93 -31.98
C VAL A 464 7.96 -15.58 -30.94
N PHE A 465 8.29 -14.64 -30.05
CA PHE A 465 7.33 -14.02 -29.16
C PHE A 465 7.13 -12.56 -29.55
N TYR A 466 5.90 -12.17 -29.86
CA TYR A 466 5.50 -10.79 -30.08
C TYR A 466 4.65 -10.31 -28.90
N MET A 467 5.24 -9.48 -28.06
CA MET A 467 4.57 -8.81 -26.95
C MET A 467 4.10 -7.43 -27.40
N LYS A 468 2.79 -7.19 -27.27
CA LYS A 468 2.14 -5.90 -27.53
C LYS A 468 1.50 -5.42 -26.23
N GLY A 469 1.94 -4.30 -25.66
CA GLY A 469 1.48 -3.80 -24.36
C GLY A 469 2.59 -3.78 -23.31
N SER A 470 2.34 -4.34 -22.13
CA SER A 470 3.29 -4.30 -21.00
C SER A 470 3.71 -5.68 -20.52
N LEU A 471 5.02 -5.87 -20.29
CA LEU A 471 5.59 -7.09 -19.72
C LEU A 471 6.45 -6.75 -18.50
N ALA A 472 6.22 -7.44 -17.39
CA ALA A 472 7.15 -7.48 -16.26
C ALA A 472 7.68 -8.91 -16.10
N GLN A 473 8.99 -9.09 -15.88
CA GLN A 473 9.61 -10.41 -15.78
C GLN A 473 10.59 -10.50 -14.62
N GLY A 474 10.48 -11.59 -13.85
CA GLY A 474 11.46 -12.05 -12.87
C GLY A 474 11.45 -11.28 -11.56
N GLN A 475 12.51 -11.52 -10.77
CA GLN A 475 12.72 -10.92 -9.46
C GLN A 475 14.19 -10.54 -9.25
N ALA A 476 14.45 -9.42 -8.58
CA ALA A 476 15.79 -8.91 -8.31
C ALA A 476 16.55 -9.78 -7.29
N ASN A 477 15.84 -10.38 -6.33
CA ASN A 477 16.43 -11.27 -5.31
C ASN A 477 16.72 -12.69 -5.84
N ASN A 478 16.17 -13.05 -7.01
CA ASN A 478 16.48 -14.29 -7.71
C ASN A 478 16.71 -14.01 -9.20
N PRO A 479 17.85 -13.40 -9.57
CA PRO A 479 18.08 -12.88 -10.91
C PRO A 479 18.18 -13.97 -11.99
N TYR A 480 18.30 -15.25 -11.60
CA TYR A 480 18.32 -16.38 -12.51
C TYR A 480 16.93 -16.76 -13.06
N GLN A 481 15.86 -16.28 -12.43
CA GLN A 481 14.54 -16.18 -13.05
C GLN A 481 14.61 -15.13 -14.16
N SER A 482 15.08 -15.57 -15.32
CA SER A 482 15.60 -14.72 -16.39
C SER A 482 14.69 -14.70 -17.61
N LEU A 483 14.84 -13.65 -18.41
CA LEU A 483 14.33 -13.58 -19.76
C LEU A 483 15.44 -14.10 -20.71
N ASN A 484 15.20 -15.26 -21.31
CA ASN A 484 16.13 -15.93 -22.21
C ASN A 484 15.61 -15.91 -23.64
N ILE A 485 16.35 -15.26 -24.54
CA ILE A 485 16.13 -15.33 -25.99
C ILE A 485 17.19 -16.29 -26.56
N ASN A 486 16.77 -17.51 -26.86
CA ASN A 486 17.68 -18.58 -27.28
C ASN A 486 18.14 -18.46 -28.75
N ALA A 487 18.89 -19.45 -29.21
CA ALA A 487 19.55 -19.38 -30.51
C ALA A 487 18.58 -19.13 -31.67
N ASN A 488 18.86 -18.11 -32.48
CA ASN A 488 18.01 -17.68 -33.61
C ASN A 488 16.54 -17.37 -33.22
N ALA A 489 16.24 -17.18 -31.94
CA ALA A 489 14.92 -16.82 -31.46
C ALA A 489 14.70 -15.30 -31.53
N LYS A 490 13.43 -14.89 -31.53
CA LYS A 490 13.05 -13.47 -31.66
C LYS A 490 12.05 -13.05 -30.58
N LEU A 491 12.36 -11.99 -29.86
CA LEU A 491 11.39 -11.19 -29.11
C LEU A 491 11.08 -9.92 -29.88
N LYS A 492 9.80 -9.69 -30.18
CA LYS A 492 9.29 -8.43 -30.69
C LYS A 492 8.55 -7.69 -29.58
N VAL A 493 8.89 -6.43 -29.37
CA VAL A 493 8.31 -5.57 -28.33
C VAL A 493 7.63 -4.38 -28.97
N GLU A 494 6.32 -4.25 -28.76
CA GLU A 494 5.56 -3.04 -29.04
C GLU A 494 4.91 -2.55 -27.74
N GLY A 495 5.59 -1.65 -27.03
CA GLY A 495 5.20 -1.19 -25.69
C GLY A 495 6.34 -1.30 -24.67
N SER A 496 6.03 -1.60 -23.41
CA SER A 496 6.98 -1.49 -22.29
C SER A 496 7.37 -2.85 -21.71
N VAL A 497 8.67 -3.10 -21.56
CA VAL A 497 9.21 -4.28 -20.87
C VAL A 497 10.01 -3.87 -19.64
N VAL A 498 9.75 -4.52 -18.50
CA VAL A 498 10.51 -4.40 -17.26
C VAL A 498 11.08 -5.76 -16.89
N ILE A 499 12.39 -5.85 -16.74
CA ILE A 499 13.11 -7.09 -16.42
C ILE A 499 13.78 -6.89 -15.07
N TYR A 500 13.27 -7.55 -14.04
CA TYR A 500 13.85 -7.53 -12.70
C TYR A 500 15.01 -8.52 -12.56
N GLY A 501 14.90 -9.68 -13.19
CA GLY A 501 15.97 -10.67 -13.29
C GLY A 501 16.99 -10.33 -14.39
N ASN A 502 17.74 -11.35 -14.83
CA ASN A 502 18.71 -11.22 -15.91
C ASN A 502 18.06 -11.31 -17.30
N LEU A 503 18.65 -10.61 -18.26
CA LEU A 503 18.37 -10.74 -19.69
C LEU A 503 19.51 -11.51 -20.36
N VAL A 504 19.21 -12.64 -21.02
CA VAL A 504 20.19 -13.44 -21.75
C VAL A 504 19.79 -13.50 -23.23
N LEU A 505 20.67 -12.98 -24.08
CA LEU A 505 20.55 -13.01 -25.54
C LEU A 505 21.57 -14.00 -26.07
N ASN A 506 21.15 -15.23 -26.41
CA ASN A 506 22.03 -16.27 -26.93
C ASN A 506 22.39 -16.06 -28.41
N SER A 507 23.23 -16.93 -28.97
CA SER A 507 23.79 -16.77 -30.32
C SER A 507 22.70 -16.59 -31.39
N GLY A 508 22.75 -15.50 -32.16
CA GLY A 508 21.77 -15.19 -33.20
C GLY A 508 20.41 -14.70 -32.69
N ALA A 509 20.26 -14.45 -31.38
CA ALA A 509 19.02 -13.92 -30.81
C ALA A 509 18.69 -12.53 -31.40
N THR A 510 17.40 -12.27 -31.59
CA THR A 510 16.88 -10.97 -32.04
C THR A 510 15.96 -10.35 -31.00
N LEU A 511 16.24 -9.10 -30.61
CA LEU A 511 15.33 -8.24 -29.86
C LEU A 511 14.92 -7.07 -30.75
N GLU A 512 13.67 -7.06 -31.18
CA GLU A 512 13.12 -6.11 -32.15
C GLU A 512 12.09 -5.20 -31.48
N PHE A 513 12.34 -3.90 -31.45
CA PHE A 513 11.38 -2.90 -30.97
C PHE A 513 10.54 -2.38 -32.13
N VAL A 514 9.23 -2.57 -32.04
CA VAL A 514 8.25 -2.21 -33.06
C VAL A 514 7.56 -0.91 -32.68
N GLY A 515 7.24 -0.08 -33.68
CA GLY A 515 6.54 1.18 -33.52
C GLY A 515 7.39 2.30 -32.91
N THR A 516 6.73 3.35 -32.43
CA THR A 516 7.35 4.49 -31.75
C THR A 516 6.91 4.50 -30.29
N GLY A 517 7.84 4.61 -29.35
CA GLY A 517 7.52 4.69 -27.90
C GLY A 517 7.72 3.39 -27.12
N SER A 518 8.25 2.34 -27.75
CA SER A 518 8.65 1.14 -27.02
C SER A 518 9.76 1.44 -26.01
N SER A 519 9.74 0.77 -24.86
CA SER A 519 10.71 1.00 -23.80
C SER A 519 11.14 -0.30 -23.14
N ILE A 520 12.38 -0.33 -22.65
CA ILE A 520 12.89 -1.41 -21.83
C ILE A 520 13.55 -0.85 -20.57
N THR A 521 13.29 -1.50 -19.44
CA THR A 521 13.92 -1.24 -18.15
C THR A 521 14.52 -2.56 -17.65
N ILE A 522 15.83 -2.60 -17.38
CA ILE A 522 16.51 -3.81 -16.92
C ILE A 522 17.16 -3.52 -15.57
N HIS A 523 16.81 -4.29 -14.54
CA HIS A 523 17.39 -4.21 -13.20
C HIS A 523 18.52 -5.24 -13.01
N GLY A 524 18.41 -6.44 -13.58
CA GLY A 524 19.50 -7.44 -13.55
C GLY A 524 20.63 -7.16 -14.54
N THR A 525 21.35 -8.19 -14.92
CA THR A 525 22.46 -8.10 -15.89
C THR A 525 22.00 -8.46 -17.30
N VAL A 526 22.74 -7.98 -18.31
CA VAL A 526 22.53 -8.34 -19.72
C VAL A 526 23.73 -9.15 -20.21
N THR A 527 23.46 -10.35 -20.71
CA THR A 527 24.47 -11.22 -21.34
C THR A 527 24.16 -11.36 -22.83
N LYS A 528 25.14 -11.05 -23.69
CA LYS A 528 25.00 -11.14 -25.16
C LYS A 528 25.97 -12.20 -25.71
N GLY A 529 25.44 -13.16 -26.46
CA GLY A 529 26.20 -14.12 -27.24
C GLY A 529 26.64 -13.56 -28.59
N ASN A 530 27.08 -14.46 -29.49
CA ASN A 530 27.54 -14.07 -30.82
C ASN A 530 26.37 -13.68 -31.74
N ASN A 531 26.58 -12.70 -32.63
CA ASN A 531 25.62 -12.30 -33.67
C ASN A 531 24.22 -11.91 -33.14
N VAL A 532 24.14 -11.36 -31.93
CA VAL A 532 22.89 -10.81 -31.37
C VAL A 532 22.47 -9.57 -32.17
N THR A 533 21.19 -9.48 -32.50
CA THR A 533 20.60 -8.35 -33.23
C THR A 533 19.62 -7.59 -32.34
N ILE A 534 19.84 -6.30 -32.15
CA ILE A 534 18.93 -5.39 -31.45
C ILE A 534 18.54 -4.28 -32.43
N THR A 535 17.25 -4.12 -32.72
CA THR A 535 16.76 -3.21 -33.76
C THR A 535 15.51 -2.45 -33.33
N GLY A 536 15.21 -1.35 -34.03
CA GLY A 536 14.04 -0.52 -33.78
C GLY A 536 14.33 0.74 -32.96
N THR A 537 13.28 1.54 -32.71
CA THR A 537 13.37 2.75 -31.90
C THR A 537 12.83 2.46 -30.50
N TYR A 538 13.65 2.68 -29.46
CA TYR A 538 13.28 2.40 -28.08
C TYR A 538 13.95 3.33 -27.07
N THR A 539 13.39 3.38 -25.87
CA THR A 539 14.03 3.98 -24.69
C THR A 539 14.59 2.89 -23.79
N ASP A 540 15.92 2.86 -23.61
CA ASP A 540 16.57 2.06 -22.55
C ASP A 540 16.65 2.89 -21.27
N THR A 541 15.78 2.59 -20.33
CA THR A 541 15.57 3.44 -19.14
C THR A 541 16.77 3.41 -18.19
N ASN A 542 17.50 2.29 -18.15
CA ASN A 542 18.62 2.07 -17.23
C ASN A 542 19.97 1.99 -17.94
N ASN A 543 20.01 2.20 -19.27
CA ASN A 543 21.22 2.13 -20.09
C ASN A 543 21.99 0.80 -19.91
N LYS A 544 21.28 -0.33 -19.87
CA LYS A 544 21.88 -1.66 -19.71
C LYS A 544 21.89 -2.51 -20.97
N LEU A 545 21.03 -2.19 -21.93
CA LEU A 545 20.87 -2.98 -23.14
C LEU A 545 21.92 -2.63 -24.20
N ASN A 546 22.43 -1.38 -24.21
CA ASN A 546 23.41 -0.93 -25.19
C ASN A 546 24.82 -1.48 -24.90
#